data_AF-A0A7C4Z5H8-F1
#
_entry.id   AF-A0A7C4Z5H8-F1
#
_cell.length_a   1.000
_cell.length_b   1.000
_cell.length_c   1.000
_cell.angle_alpha   90.00
_cell.angle_beta   90.00
_cell.angle_gamma   90.00
#
_symmetry.space_group_name_H-M   'P 1'
#
loop_
_entity.id
_entity.type
_entity.pdbx_description
1 polymer ?
#
loop_
_entity_poly.entity_id
_entity_poly.type
_entity_poly.pdbx_seq_one_letter_code
_entity_poly.pdbx_strand_id
1 'polypeptide(L)'
;MEMLCYLEMLDELQSYDHPFTLEDAVRLFGLNFSQKGLFLRELRRDDRFLVLDKTGDQLFFVPKKTILRLLCYLNFRLARARVSTLLAKQIVNFLRAFSPGLVPDYLDERILLEFGRRLGLIAPTIDPEGYTFPLAHLLSCAFSGFNNTNRKSSRRRTPSEEKNRLPIDVDILEQVAVCVMSGEIGEEFLSLESLEGRFKGARAFEIALQRMSILSSKRSTLQELGEKFGITRERVRQLELRFWIQIAESRELVSELFRRFIAYFMKNNSLVIDASNADFVVFLCKALKIPVATLSPDLHILGAEQCHIQQLLNMPRYMDVVLDPAKISGYLVQKGLGYLPLDDLVRVSNALSFSLQRRLGKDERVYLALRSLGRPAHYTEVRKRCEELFPWDTYTDRNVHAILGRETMGIVWVGRRGMYALQEWGYQRPEVSIYELIEAIVRRKYEETGKPVPRDIIVAEVLKSRPLSLSSLNIAFSFCRGIKKVGKEFYVPRELGSFCDHDPERDYIDSVIREFE
;
A
#
# COMPACT_ATOMS: atom_id res chain seq x y z
N MET A 1 18.13 -1.78 53.16
CA MET A 1 17.01 -0.95 53.66
C MET A 1 16.82 0.31 52.81
N GLU A 2 17.85 1.08 52.48
CA GLU A 2 17.68 2.31 51.67
C GLU A 2 17.11 2.07 50.25
N MET A 3 17.54 1.03 49.53
CA MET A 3 17.01 0.73 48.18
C MET A 3 15.50 0.38 48.15
N LEU A 4 15.01 -0.36 49.16
CA LEU A 4 13.59 -0.72 49.24
C LEU A 4 12.71 0.52 49.49
N CYS A 5 13.22 1.48 50.26
CA CYS A 5 12.55 2.75 50.54
C CYS A 5 12.42 3.61 49.27
N TYR A 6 13.44 3.65 48.41
CA TYR A 6 13.37 4.41 47.15
C TYR A 6 12.45 3.76 46.11
N LEU A 7 12.37 2.43 46.06
CA LEU A 7 11.44 1.75 45.15
C LEU A 7 9.98 2.09 45.48
N GLU A 8 9.61 2.08 46.77
CA GLU A 8 8.26 2.49 47.22
C GLU A 8 7.96 3.95 46.86
N MET A 9 8.93 4.86 47.02
CA MET A 9 8.79 6.27 46.60
C MET A 9 8.60 6.41 45.09
N LEU A 10 9.33 5.63 44.29
CA LEU A 10 9.20 5.64 42.83
C LEU A 10 7.86 5.04 42.39
N ASP A 11 7.36 4.02 43.08
CA ASP A 11 6.02 3.45 42.85
C ASP A 11 4.92 4.47 43.13
N GLU A 12 5.04 5.24 44.22
CA GLU A 12 4.12 6.33 44.54
C GLU A 12 4.15 7.42 43.47
N LEU A 13 5.34 7.85 43.02
CA LEU A 13 5.47 8.85 41.95
C LEU A 13 5.00 8.34 40.59
N GLN A 14 5.09 7.04 40.29
CA GLN A 14 4.58 6.48 39.04
C GLN A 14 3.04 6.61 38.97
N SER A 15 2.37 6.62 40.12
CA SER A 15 0.91 6.78 40.19
C SER A 15 0.43 8.19 39.85
N TYR A 16 1.35 9.17 39.78
CA TYR A 16 1.00 10.56 39.54
C TYR A 16 0.47 10.77 38.11
N ASP A 17 -0.64 11.49 38.00
CA ASP A 17 -1.23 11.87 36.72
C ASP A 17 -0.63 13.17 36.14
N HIS A 18 0.36 13.78 36.79
CA HIS A 18 0.91 15.09 36.41
C HIS A 18 2.44 15.13 36.54
N PRO A 19 3.12 16.01 35.78
CA PRO A 19 4.55 16.28 35.94
C PRO A 19 4.87 16.79 37.35
N PHE A 20 6.04 16.45 37.85
CA PHE A 20 6.55 16.94 39.14
C PHE A 20 8.03 17.33 39.03
N THR A 21 8.50 18.18 39.94
CA THR A 21 9.91 18.57 40.02
C THR A 21 10.65 17.70 41.05
N LEU A 22 11.98 17.69 40.99
CA LEU A 22 12.78 17.07 42.05
C LEU A 22 12.45 17.65 43.44
N GLU A 23 12.13 18.95 43.50
CA GLU A 23 11.84 19.66 44.74
C GLU A 23 10.48 19.24 45.32
N ASP A 24 9.50 18.99 44.46
CA ASP A 24 8.20 18.44 44.87
C ASP A 24 8.36 17.05 45.50
N ALA A 25 9.14 16.18 44.86
CA ALA A 25 9.40 14.84 45.38
C ALA A 25 10.22 14.88 46.69
N VAL A 26 11.23 15.75 46.79
CA VAL A 26 12.01 15.94 48.03
C VAL A 26 11.13 16.42 49.18
N ARG A 27 10.19 17.34 48.91
CA ARG A 27 9.23 17.82 49.92
C ARG A 27 8.25 16.73 50.35
N LEU A 28 7.74 15.95 49.39
CA LEU A 28 6.79 14.87 49.63
C LEU A 28 7.38 13.79 50.55
N PHE A 29 8.61 13.36 50.26
CA PHE A 29 9.26 12.25 50.98
C PHE A 29 10.17 12.70 52.12
N GLY A 30 10.30 14.01 52.37
CA GLY A 30 11.14 14.56 53.43
C GLY A 30 12.64 14.23 53.27
N LEU A 31 13.15 14.22 52.04
CA LEU A 31 14.53 13.81 51.75
C LEU A 31 15.55 14.86 52.20
N ASN A 32 16.62 14.43 52.85
CA ASN A 32 17.74 15.30 53.22
C ASN A 32 18.72 15.51 52.03
N PHE A 33 19.74 16.37 52.22
CA PHE A 33 20.66 16.75 51.14
C PHE A 33 21.44 15.56 50.53
N SER A 34 21.85 14.58 51.34
CA SER A 34 22.56 13.38 50.86
C SER A 34 21.62 12.42 50.13
N GLN A 35 20.39 12.24 50.62
CA GLN A 35 19.36 11.41 49.99
C GLN A 35 18.86 12.01 48.66
N LYS A 36 18.75 13.34 48.57
CA LYS A 36 18.34 14.04 47.34
C LYS A 36 19.20 13.66 46.14
N GLY A 37 20.52 13.59 46.31
CA GLY A 37 21.45 13.25 45.23
C GLY A 37 21.33 11.80 44.75
N LEU A 38 21.18 10.87 45.69
CA LEU A 38 20.96 9.45 45.40
C LEU A 38 19.61 9.22 44.73
N PHE A 39 18.55 9.82 45.27
CA PHE A 39 17.21 9.71 44.72
C PHE A 39 17.11 10.27 43.30
N LEU A 40 17.73 11.43 43.04
CA LEU A 40 17.81 12.00 41.68
C LEU A 40 18.49 11.03 40.70
N ARG A 41 19.53 10.31 41.13
CA ARG A 41 20.23 9.34 40.30
C ARG A 41 19.35 8.12 39.98
N GLU A 42 18.60 7.62 40.95
CA GLU A 42 17.65 6.51 40.74
C GLU A 42 16.48 6.95 39.86
N LEU A 43 15.89 8.12 40.11
CA LEU A 43 14.79 8.67 39.32
C LEU A 43 15.19 8.93 37.85
N ARG A 44 16.43 9.33 37.59
CA ARG A 44 16.98 9.48 36.22
C ARG A 44 17.22 8.14 35.52
N ARG A 45 17.43 7.07 36.27
CA ARG A 45 17.69 5.72 35.74
C ARG A 45 16.41 4.91 35.55
N ASP A 46 15.35 5.28 36.26
CA ASP A 46 14.08 4.58 36.21
C ASP A 46 13.37 4.84 34.87
N ASP A 47 13.20 3.77 34.09
CA ASP A 47 12.57 3.79 32.78
C ASP A 47 11.09 4.20 32.81
N ARG A 48 10.45 4.33 33.97
CA ARG A 48 9.05 4.73 34.08
C ARG A 48 8.85 6.24 33.94
N PHE A 49 9.91 7.02 34.09
CA PHE A 49 9.85 8.49 34.04
C PHE A 49 10.58 9.03 32.81
N LEU A 50 10.08 10.13 32.27
CA LEU A 50 10.81 10.98 31.33
C LEU A 50 11.36 12.18 32.07
N VAL A 51 12.63 12.49 31.79
CA VAL A 51 13.32 13.64 32.36
C VAL A 51 13.32 14.75 31.32
N LEU A 52 12.73 15.88 31.67
CA LEU A 52 12.68 17.09 30.83
C LEU A 52 13.52 18.18 31.48
N ASP A 53 14.45 18.76 30.72
CA ASP A 53 15.30 19.87 31.15
C ASP A 53 14.91 21.13 30.39
N LYS A 54 14.38 22.13 31.10
CA LYS A 54 13.82 23.33 30.49
C LYS A 54 14.87 24.44 30.32
N THR A 55 15.87 24.51 31.20
CA THR A 55 16.81 25.65 31.29
C THR A 55 18.11 25.36 32.06
N GLY A 56 18.39 24.12 32.48
CA GLY A 56 19.57 23.77 33.29
C GLY A 56 19.40 23.97 34.80
N ASP A 57 18.38 24.73 35.24
CA ASP A 57 18.15 25.05 36.67
C ASP A 57 17.09 24.16 37.36
N GLN A 58 16.14 23.57 36.62
CA GLN A 58 15.07 22.75 37.21
C GLN A 58 14.70 21.57 36.31
N LEU A 59 14.74 20.36 36.90
CA LEU A 59 14.39 19.11 36.23
C LEU A 59 12.93 18.76 36.48
N PHE A 60 12.22 18.44 35.40
CA PHE A 60 10.86 17.92 35.46
C PHE A 60 10.85 16.43 35.15
N PHE A 61 10.07 15.70 35.92
CA PHE A 61 9.84 14.27 35.76
C PHE A 61 8.40 14.04 35.36
N VAL A 62 8.20 13.32 34.26
CA VAL A 62 6.88 12.98 33.73
C VAL A 62 6.74 11.46 33.74
N PRO A 63 5.80 10.89 34.51
CA PRO A 63 5.50 9.47 34.41
C PRO A 63 5.07 9.10 32.98
N LYS A 64 5.67 8.07 32.38
CA LYS A 64 5.30 7.59 31.04
C LYS A 64 3.83 7.16 30.96
N LYS A 65 3.25 6.72 32.08
CA LYS A 65 1.81 6.43 32.21
C LYS A 65 0.95 7.65 31.89
N THR A 66 1.33 8.84 32.34
CA THR A 66 0.63 10.09 32.02
C THR A 66 0.60 10.36 30.53
N ILE A 67 1.73 10.17 29.85
CA ILE A 67 1.84 10.35 28.38
C ILE A 67 0.98 9.34 27.65
N LEU A 68 1.03 8.07 28.08
CA LEU A 68 0.17 7.03 27.55
C LEU A 68 -1.31 7.41 27.67
N ARG A 69 -1.74 7.82 28.87
CA ARG A 69 -3.12 8.23 29.14
C ARG A 69 -3.57 9.38 28.24
N LEU A 70 -2.71 10.38 28.04
CA LEU A 70 -2.95 11.50 27.12
C LEU A 70 -3.15 11.04 25.67
N LEU A 71 -2.30 10.12 25.18
CA LEU A 71 -2.39 9.58 23.82
C LEU A 71 -3.62 8.67 23.62
N CYS A 72 -3.96 7.88 24.62
CA CYS A 72 -5.17 7.06 24.67
C CYS A 72 -6.42 7.95 24.59
N TYR A 73 -6.44 9.00 25.40
CA TYR A 73 -7.52 9.98 25.41
C TYR A 73 -7.66 10.72 24.07
N LEU A 74 -6.53 11.13 23.47
CA LEU A 74 -6.52 11.74 22.14
C LEU A 74 -7.10 10.80 21.09
N ASN A 75 -6.63 9.54 21.01
CA ASN A 75 -7.15 8.55 20.06
C ASN A 75 -8.66 8.35 20.23
N PHE A 76 -9.16 8.28 21.45
CA PHE A 76 -10.58 8.12 21.73
C PHE A 76 -11.41 9.35 21.33
N ARG A 77 -10.88 10.56 21.56
CA ARG A 77 -11.50 11.82 21.14
C ARG A 77 -11.54 11.94 19.61
N LEU A 78 -10.44 11.64 18.94
CA LEU A 78 -10.32 11.64 17.49
C LEU A 78 -11.26 10.62 16.84
N ALA A 79 -11.36 9.42 17.42
CA ALA A 79 -12.31 8.40 16.96
C ALA A 79 -13.76 8.88 17.00
N ARG A 80 -14.16 9.57 18.08
CA ARG A 80 -15.51 10.17 18.20
C ARG A 80 -15.74 11.30 17.21
N ALA A 81 -14.70 12.10 16.94
CA ALA A 81 -14.73 13.16 15.94
C ALA A 81 -14.63 12.63 14.49
N ARG A 82 -14.33 11.34 14.30
CA ARG A 82 -14.04 10.71 13.01
C ARG A 82 -12.86 11.35 12.27
N VAL A 83 -11.87 11.81 13.04
CA VAL A 83 -10.62 12.34 12.52
C VAL A 83 -9.56 11.25 12.65
N SER A 84 -8.91 10.90 11.55
CA SER A 84 -7.86 9.86 11.52
C SER A 84 -6.47 10.42 11.24
N THR A 85 -6.34 11.68 10.82
CA THR A 85 -5.05 12.30 10.45
C THR A 85 -4.94 13.71 10.99
N LEU A 86 -3.74 14.11 11.43
CA LEU A 86 -3.42 15.46 11.91
C LEU A 86 -2.00 15.85 11.47
N LEU A 87 -1.73 17.15 11.36
CA LEU A 87 -0.36 17.66 11.25
C LEU A 87 0.33 17.66 12.62
N ALA A 88 1.67 17.52 12.66
CA ALA A 88 2.45 17.54 13.91
C ALA A 88 2.03 18.67 14.87
N LYS A 89 2.01 19.91 14.37
CA LYS A 89 1.66 21.11 15.14
C LYS A 89 0.24 21.07 15.73
N GLN A 90 -0.67 20.34 15.10
CA GLN A 90 -2.05 20.21 15.59
C GLN A 90 -2.15 19.25 16.78
N ILE A 91 -1.29 18.24 16.86
CA ILE A 91 -1.36 17.19 17.90
C ILE A 91 -1.24 17.79 19.29
N VAL A 92 -0.23 18.64 19.51
CA VAL A 92 -0.03 19.32 20.80
C VAL A 92 -1.18 20.25 21.12
N ASN A 93 -1.70 20.99 20.14
CA ASN A 93 -2.85 21.88 20.33
C ASN A 93 -4.11 21.13 20.75
N PHE A 94 -4.39 19.99 20.11
CA PHE A 94 -5.52 19.13 20.48
C PHE A 94 -5.33 18.53 21.87
N LEU A 95 -4.13 18.07 22.22
CA LEU A 95 -3.83 17.55 23.55
C LEU A 95 -4.05 18.63 24.63
N ARG A 96 -3.55 19.84 24.42
CA ARG A 96 -3.74 20.98 25.34
C ARG A 96 -5.21 21.36 25.47
N ALA A 97 -5.95 21.36 24.37
CA ALA A 97 -7.38 21.68 24.37
C ALA A 97 -8.22 20.61 25.10
N PHE A 98 -7.85 19.34 24.97
CA PHE A 98 -8.61 18.23 25.54
C PHE A 98 -8.25 17.92 26.99
N SER A 99 -7.02 18.25 27.42
CA SER A 99 -6.47 17.94 28.75
C SER A 99 -5.72 19.15 29.34
N PRO A 100 -6.43 20.25 29.65
CA PRO A 100 -5.81 21.47 30.19
C PRO A 100 -5.10 21.17 31.52
N GLY A 101 -3.85 21.64 31.67
CA GLY A 101 -3.05 21.47 32.88
C GLY A 101 -2.28 20.15 32.99
N LEU A 102 -2.59 19.14 32.16
CA LEU A 102 -1.90 17.84 32.14
C LEU A 102 -0.75 17.79 31.11
N VAL A 103 -0.78 18.67 30.11
CA VAL A 103 0.26 18.78 29.09
C VAL A 103 1.20 19.91 29.48
N PRO A 104 2.41 19.62 29.99
CA PRO A 104 3.35 20.68 30.32
C PRO A 104 3.75 21.50 29.07
N ASP A 105 3.91 22.82 29.23
CA ASP A 105 4.25 23.73 28.12
C ASP A 105 5.56 23.37 27.41
N TYR A 106 6.43 22.66 28.12
CA TYR A 106 7.77 22.22 27.69
C TYR A 106 7.80 20.76 27.21
N LEU A 107 6.65 20.09 27.08
CA LEU A 107 6.62 18.75 26.48
C LEU A 107 6.93 18.84 24.98
N ASP A 108 8.08 18.29 24.58
CA ASP A 108 8.46 18.22 23.18
C ASP A 108 7.49 17.30 22.41
N GLU A 109 6.98 17.79 21.28
CA GLU A 109 6.15 17.02 20.37
C GLU A 109 6.84 15.74 19.91
N ARG A 110 8.18 15.75 19.76
CA ARG A 110 8.96 14.59 19.32
C ARG A 110 8.82 13.41 20.27
N ILE A 111 8.80 13.67 21.57
CA ILE A 111 8.64 12.65 22.61
C ILE A 111 7.25 11.99 22.50
N LEU A 112 6.21 12.79 22.32
CA LEU A 112 4.84 12.29 22.13
C LEU A 112 4.72 11.43 20.87
N LEU A 113 5.33 11.90 19.78
CA LEU A 113 5.35 11.19 18.50
C LEU A 113 6.10 9.86 18.60
N GLU A 114 7.29 9.85 19.20
CA GLU A 114 8.09 8.64 19.39
C GLU A 114 7.35 7.62 20.27
N PHE A 115 6.81 8.08 21.40
CA PHE A 115 6.07 7.21 22.32
C PHE A 115 4.79 6.66 21.68
N GLY A 116 4.04 7.51 20.98
CA GLY A 116 2.83 7.11 20.25
C GLY A 116 3.11 6.14 19.12
N ARG A 117 4.22 6.30 18.40
CA ARG A 117 4.67 5.39 17.34
C ARG A 117 5.01 4.00 17.85
N ARG A 118 5.65 3.91 19.02
CA ARG A 118 6.01 2.61 19.63
C ARG A 118 4.80 1.71 19.88
N LEU A 119 3.64 2.30 20.19
CA LEU A 119 2.39 1.59 20.46
C LEU A 119 1.41 1.58 19.26
N GLY A 120 1.83 2.11 18.10
CA GLY A 120 0.97 2.22 16.92
C GLY A 120 -0.18 3.21 17.07
N LEU A 121 -0.24 3.99 18.15
CA LEU A 121 -1.26 5.00 18.40
C LEU A 121 -1.14 6.20 17.46
N ILE A 122 0.08 6.42 16.95
CA ILE A 122 0.43 7.45 15.96
C ILE A 122 1.34 6.80 14.92
N ALA A 123 1.15 7.09 13.64
CA ALA A 123 2.07 6.65 12.58
C ALA A 123 2.28 7.76 11.54
N PRO A 124 3.44 7.79 10.85
CA PRO A 124 3.64 8.75 9.76
C PRO A 124 2.72 8.45 8.58
N THR A 125 2.35 9.48 7.84
CA THR A 125 1.60 9.38 6.58
C THR A 125 2.53 9.58 5.38
N ILE A 126 1.96 9.65 4.17
CA ILE A 126 2.68 10.05 2.96
C ILE A 126 3.11 11.53 2.99
N ASP A 127 2.38 12.37 3.73
CA ASP A 127 2.75 13.75 3.97
C ASP A 127 3.83 13.79 5.07
N PRO A 128 5.02 14.36 4.81
CA PRO A 128 6.09 14.45 5.80
C PRO A 128 5.71 15.14 7.10
N GLU A 129 4.75 16.08 7.07
CA GLU A 129 4.26 16.77 8.28
C GLU A 129 3.00 16.10 8.89
N GLY A 130 2.44 15.12 8.18
CA GLY A 130 1.18 14.47 8.51
C GLY A 130 1.35 13.16 9.27
N TYR A 131 0.51 12.97 10.28
CA TYR A 131 0.43 11.78 11.11
C TYR A 131 -0.98 11.20 11.08
N THR A 132 -1.06 9.87 11.06
CA THR A 132 -2.30 9.11 11.18
C THR A 132 -2.43 8.52 12.59
N PHE A 133 -3.68 8.29 12.98
CA PHE A 133 -4.10 7.66 14.23
C PHE A 133 -4.88 6.38 13.89
N PRO A 134 -4.16 5.27 13.60
CA PRO A 134 -4.77 4.06 13.07
C PRO A 134 -5.84 3.49 14.00
N LEU A 135 -5.55 3.46 15.32
CA LEU A 135 -6.50 3.00 16.33
C LEU A 135 -7.75 3.90 16.38
N ALA A 136 -7.59 5.22 16.27
CA ALA A 136 -8.72 6.14 16.25
C ALA A 136 -9.68 5.85 15.09
N HIS A 137 -9.15 5.53 13.90
CA HIS A 137 -9.95 5.11 12.75
C HIS A 137 -10.73 3.81 13.00
N LEU A 138 -10.05 2.80 13.56
CA LEU A 138 -10.69 1.52 13.89
C LEU A 138 -11.79 1.66 14.94
N LEU A 139 -11.54 2.46 15.98
CA LEU A 139 -12.55 2.78 16.99
C LEU A 139 -13.72 3.56 16.40
N SER A 140 -13.47 4.52 15.50
CA SER A 140 -14.50 5.24 14.74
C SER A 140 -15.42 4.29 13.96
N CYS A 141 -14.83 3.31 13.28
CA CYS A 141 -15.58 2.26 12.58
C CYS A 141 -16.48 1.49 13.54
N ALA A 142 -15.93 1.03 14.67
CA ALA A 142 -16.69 0.28 15.66
C ALA A 142 -17.84 1.12 16.26
N PHE A 143 -17.59 2.40 16.62
CA PHE A 143 -18.62 3.33 17.09
C PHE A 143 -19.79 3.43 16.09
N SER A 144 -19.48 3.53 14.80
CA SER A 144 -20.51 3.63 13.75
C SER A 144 -21.31 2.32 13.59
N GLY A 145 -20.63 1.18 13.66
CA GLY A 145 -21.23 -0.15 13.50
C GLY A 145 -22.26 -0.46 14.58
N PHE A 146 -21.95 -0.19 15.84
CA PHE A 146 -22.88 -0.41 16.97
C PHE A 146 -24.03 0.62 17.03
N ASN A 147 -23.82 1.85 16.56
CA ASN A 147 -24.89 2.86 16.52
C ASN A 147 -25.94 2.58 15.44
N ASN A 148 -25.53 2.05 14.28
CA ASN A 148 -26.45 1.73 13.17
C ASN A 148 -27.36 0.53 13.45
N THR A 149 -26.91 -0.45 14.24
CA THR A 149 -27.71 -1.62 14.61
C THR A 149 -28.82 -1.28 15.60
N ASN A 150 -28.56 -0.37 16.55
CA ASN A 150 -29.53 0.07 17.56
C ASN A 150 -30.72 0.86 16.96
N ARG A 151 -30.58 1.48 15.79
CA ARG A 151 -31.69 2.18 15.10
C ARG A 151 -32.73 1.24 14.49
N LYS A 152 -32.37 0.00 14.12
CA LYS A 152 -33.30 -0.96 13.51
C LYS A 152 -34.12 -1.75 14.55
N SER A 153 -33.68 -1.79 15.81
CA SER A 153 -34.32 -2.52 16.91
C SER A 153 -35.11 -1.63 17.89
N SER A 154 -35.10 -0.31 17.72
CA SER A 154 -35.72 0.65 18.65
C SER A 154 -37.08 1.15 18.16
N ARG A 155 -38.13 0.33 18.34
CA ARG A 155 -39.53 0.83 18.43
C ARG A 155 -40.05 0.94 19.86
N ARG A 156 -39.27 0.55 20.87
CA ARG A 156 -39.61 0.71 22.30
C ARG A 156 -38.33 0.80 23.13
N ARG A 157 -37.90 2.01 23.49
CA ARG A 157 -37.00 2.30 24.65
C ARG A 157 -36.96 3.81 24.84
N THR A 158 -37.13 4.26 26.09
CA THR A 158 -37.21 5.67 26.49
C THR A 158 -35.84 6.39 26.38
N PRO A 159 -35.84 7.71 26.16
CA PRO A 159 -34.66 8.53 25.91
C PRO A 159 -34.11 9.16 27.19
N SER A 160 -33.70 8.35 28.17
CA SER A 160 -32.98 8.86 29.35
C SER A 160 -31.68 8.07 29.51
N GLU A 161 -30.59 8.69 29.05
CA GLU A 161 -29.21 8.62 29.54
C GLU A 161 -28.66 7.21 29.88
N GLU A 162 -27.81 6.66 28.97
CA GLU A 162 -26.65 5.76 29.27
C GLU A 162 -26.29 4.75 28.15
N LYS A 163 -27.15 4.52 27.13
CA LYS A 163 -26.95 3.43 26.15
C LYS A 163 -26.00 3.67 24.97
N ASN A 164 -25.26 4.80 24.95
CA ASN A 164 -24.43 5.22 23.79
C ASN A 164 -22.91 5.17 24.02
N ARG A 165 -22.42 4.49 25.06
CA ARG A 165 -20.97 4.27 25.21
C ARG A 165 -20.64 2.87 24.69
N LEU A 166 -19.66 2.75 23.79
CA LEU A 166 -18.99 1.45 23.60
C LEU A 166 -18.58 0.92 24.98
N PRO A 167 -18.51 -0.40 25.17
CA PRO A 167 -18.00 -0.97 26.41
C PRO A 167 -16.53 -0.65 26.70
N ILE A 168 -15.86 0.12 25.83
CA ILE A 168 -14.52 0.65 26.03
C ILE A 168 -14.58 2.09 26.52
N ASP A 169 -13.80 2.36 27.56
CA ASP A 169 -13.38 3.68 27.96
C ASP A 169 -11.85 3.82 27.84
N VAL A 170 -11.35 4.99 28.20
CA VAL A 170 -9.93 5.33 28.13
C VAL A 170 -9.12 4.48 29.11
N ASP A 171 -9.72 4.08 30.23
CA ASP A 171 -9.07 3.28 31.26
C ASP A 171 -8.78 1.87 30.76
N ILE A 172 -9.71 1.24 30.02
CA ILE A 172 -9.46 -0.06 29.37
C ILE A 172 -8.32 0.04 28.34
N LEU A 173 -8.30 1.11 27.54
CA LEU A 173 -7.24 1.32 26.56
C LEU A 173 -5.87 1.50 27.22
N GLU A 174 -5.82 2.26 28.31
CA GLU A 174 -4.63 2.44 29.14
C GLU A 174 -4.17 1.13 29.77
N GLN A 175 -5.07 0.36 30.38
CA GLN A 175 -4.76 -0.95 30.98
C GLN A 175 -4.13 -1.90 29.96
N VAL A 176 -4.72 -2.03 28.77
CA VAL A 176 -4.20 -2.89 27.71
C VAL A 176 -2.81 -2.42 27.27
N ALA A 177 -2.62 -1.12 27.08
CA ALA A 177 -1.33 -0.58 26.69
C ALA A 177 -0.25 -0.81 27.75
N VAL A 178 -0.57 -0.69 29.04
CA VAL A 178 0.35 -1.04 30.13
C VAL A 178 0.76 -2.51 30.05
N CYS A 179 -0.20 -3.44 29.88
CA CYS A 179 0.10 -4.87 29.76
C CYS A 179 0.93 -5.20 28.50
N VAL A 180 0.69 -4.49 27.38
CA VAL A 180 1.53 -4.63 26.17
C VAL A 180 2.96 -4.18 26.46
N MET A 181 3.15 -3.03 27.13
CA MET A 181 4.48 -2.50 27.44
C MET A 181 5.25 -3.35 28.46
N SER A 182 4.55 -3.98 29.42
CA SER A 182 5.16 -4.87 30.40
C SER A 182 5.41 -6.28 29.86
N GLY A 183 4.93 -6.60 28.64
CA GLY A 183 5.09 -7.90 28.02
C GLY A 183 4.19 -9.00 28.60
N GLU A 184 3.19 -8.64 29.40
CA GLU A 184 2.23 -9.58 30.02
C GLU A 184 1.28 -10.22 29.00
N ILE A 185 1.16 -9.66 27.79
CA ILE A 185 0.30 -10.18 26.74
C ILE A 185 1.02 -11.26 25.92
N GLY A 186 0.82 -12.51 26.33
CA GLY A 186 1.27 -13.71 25.62
C GLY A 186 0.47 -14.03 24.35
N GLU A 187 0.98 -14.97 23.55
CA GLU A 187 0.32 -15.44 22.31
C GLU A 187 -1.02 -16.14 22.59
N GLU A 188 -1.14 -16.82 23.74
CA GLU A 188 -2.39 -17.46 24.16
C GLU A 188 -3.56 -16.47 24.27
N PHE A 189 -3.30 -15.24 24.74
CA PHE A 189 -4.31 -14.17 24.80
C PHE A 189 -4.71 -13.67 23.41
N LEU A 190 -3.82 -13.80 22.43
CA LEU A 190 -4.04 -13.43 21.02
C LEU A 190 -4.43 -14.65 20.15
N SER A 191 -5.00 -15.68 20.78
CA SER A 191 -5.50 -16.88 20.11
C SER A 191 -7.01 -17.02 20.25
N LEU A 192 -7.60 -17.79 19.34
CA LEU A 192 -9.02 -18.14 19.38
C LEU A 192 -9.33 -19.19 20.45
N GLU A 193 -8.39 -20.09 20.74
CA GLU A 193 -8.54 -21.19 21.70
C GLU A 193 -8.93 -20.69 23.09
N SER A 194 -8.31 -19.60 23.54
CA SER A 194 -8.62 -19.02 24.86
C SER A 194 -10.00 -18.33 24.94
N LEU A 195 -10.71 -18.18 23.81
CA LEU A 195 -12.09 -17.69 23.78
C LEU A 195 -13.13 -18.81 23.78
N GLU A 196 -12.76 -20.05 23.43
CA GLU A 196 -13.71 -21.16 23.27
C GLU A 196 -14.51 -21.42 24.55
N GLY A 197 -13.86 -21.43 25.71
CA GLY A 197 -14.50 -21.64 27.01
C GLY A 197 -15.50 -20.56 27.43
N ARG A 198 -15.51 -19.39 26.76
CA ARG A 198 -16.45 -18.29 27.03
C ARG A 198 -17.76 -18.43 26.26
N PHE A 199 -17.77 -19.21 25.19
CA PHE A 199 -18.94 -19.38 24.32
C PHE A 199 -19.74 -20.64 24.71
N LYS A 200 -20.67 -20.51 25.68
CA LYS A 200 -21.52 -21.63 26.13
C LYS A 200 -22.67 -21.91 25.15
N GLY A 201 -22.62 -23.05 24.45
CA GLY A 201 -23.75 -23.62 23.67
C GLY A 201 -23.36 -24.55 22.50
N ALA A 202 -22.90 -25.76 22.80
CA ALA A 202 -22.30 -26.76 21.89
C ALA A 202 -22.51 -26.54 20.37
N ARG A 203 -23.74 -26.72 19.84
CA ARG A 203 -23.92 -26.90 18.39
C ARG A 203 -23.91 -25.62 17.56
N ALA A 204 -24.55 -24.54 18.02
CA ALA A 204 -24.66 -23.30 17.23
C ALA A 204 -23.32 -22.55 17.19
N PHE A 205 -22.59 -22.61 18.29
CA PHE A 205 -21.26 -22.04 18.44
C PHE A 205 -20.23 -22.82 17.62
N GLU A 206 -20.22 -24.16 17.69
CA GLU A 206 -19.36 -24.98 16.83
C GLU A 206 -19.57 -24.72 15.33
N ILE A 207 -20.83 -24.61 14.89
CA ILE A 207 -21.17 -24.29 13.50
C ILE A 207 -20.61 -22.92 13.10
N ALA A 208 -20.74 -21.91 13.97
CA ALA A 208 -20.23 -20.56 13.71
C ALA A 208 -18.69 -20.50 13.70
N LEU A 209 -18.03 -21.23 14.60
CA LEU A 209 -16.57 -21.32 14.66
C LEU A 209 -16.00 -22.06 13.43
N GLN A 210 -16.58 -23.19 13.02
CA GLN A 210 -16.15 -23.92 11.80
C GLN A 210 -16.35 -23.10 10.52
N ARG A 211 -17.39 -22.26 10.48
CA ARG A 211 -17.62 -21.35 9.36
C ARG A 211 -16.56 -20.27 9.22
N MET A 212 -15.90 -19.93 10.32
CA MET A 212 -14.89 -18.87 10.38
C MET A 212 -13.46 -19.42 10.26
N SER A 213 -13.28 -20.70 9.90
CA SER A 213 -11.98 -21.40 9.94
C SER A 213 -11.34 -21.47 11.33
N ILE A 214 -12.05 -21.12 12.39
CA ILE A 214 -11.48 -21.05 13.75
C ILE A 214 -11.11 -22.45 14.27
N LEU A 215 -11.84 -23.48 13.83
CA LEU A 215 -11.62 -24.89 14.21
C LEU A 215 -11.09 -25.76 13.06
N SER A 216 -10.90 -25.20 11.86
CA SER A 216 -10.53 -25.96 10.66
C SER A 216 -9.71 -25.14 9.69
N SER A 217 -8.67 -25.74 9.11
CA SER A 217 -7.78 -25.12 8.11
C SER A 217 -8.48 -24.61 6.83
N LYS A 218 -9.78 -24.85 6.67
CA LYS A 218 -10.58 -24.44 5.51
C LYS A 218 -11.94 -23.88 5.93
N ARG A 219 -12.37 -22.78 5.30
CA ARG A 219 -13.71 -22.20 5.51
C ARG A 219 -14.76 -23.15 4.99
N SER A 220 -15.62 -23.66 5.88
CA SER A 220 -16.74 -24.49 5.48
C SER A 220 -17.90 -23.64 4.93
N THR A 221 -18.46 -24.05 3.79
CA THR A 221 -19.63 -23.37 3.21
C THR A 221 -20.89 -23.62 4.06
N LEU A 222 -21.95 -22.80 3.89
CA LEU A 222 -23.23 -23.06 4.56
C LEU A 222 -23.80 -24.44 4.19
N GLN A 223 -23.51 -24.90 2.97
CA GLN A 223 -23.97 -26.17 2.43
C GLN A 223 -23.23 -27.33 3.09
N GLU A 224 -21.89 -27.27 3.13
CA GLU A 224 -21.04 -28.28 3.78
C GLU A 224 -21.37 -28.42 5.27
N LEU A 225 -21.59 -27.31 5.98
CA LEU A 225 -22.04 -27.34 7.38
C LEU A 225 -23.44 -27.90 7.52
N GLY A 226 -24.33 -27.63 6.57
CA GLY A 226 -25.67 -28.20 6.55
C GLY A 226 -25.63 -29.73 6.47
N GLU A 227 -24.83 -30.25 5.54
CA GLU A 227 -24.62 -31.69 5.35
C GLU A 227 -23.95 -32.32 6.58
N LYS A 228 -22.86 -31.74 7.06
CA LYS A 228 -22.10 -32.25 8.23
C LYS A 228 -22.94 -32.35 9.50
N PHE A 229 -23.81 -31.36 9.75
CA PHE A 229 -24.64 -31.31 10.94
C PHE A 229 -26.06 -31.83 10.71
N GLY A 230 -26.41 -32.34 9.52
CA GLY A 230 -27.76 -32.83 9.20
C GLY A 230 -28.85 -31.76 9.33
N ILE A 231 -28.55 -30.52 8.93
CA ILE A 231 -29.47 -29.37 8.97
C ILE A 231 -29.50 -28.64 7.63
N THR A 232 -30.55 -27.86 7.37
CA THR A 232 -30.62 -27.11 6.11
C THR A 232 -29.62 -25.96 6.07
N ARG A 233 -29.17 -25.58 4.86
CA ARG A 233 -28.34 -24.40 4.61
C ARG A 233 -28.89 -23.13 5.27
N GLU A 234 -30.21 -22.94 5.22
CA GLU A 234 -30.88 -21.79 5.84
C GLU A 234 -30.83 -21.87 7.37
N ARG A 235 -30.92 -23.08 7.96
CA ARG A 235 -30.76 -23.25 9.39
C ARG A 235 -29.36 -22.88 9.86
N VAL A 236 -28.32 -23.26 9.11
CA VAL A 236 -26.92 -22.85 9.39
C VAL A 236 -26.81 -21.32 9.39
N ARG A 237 -27.38 -20.64 8.39
CA ARG A 237 -27.37 -19.17 8.29
C ARG A 237 -28.05 -18.51 9.50
N GLN A 238 -29.19 -19.05 9.95
CA GLN A 238 -29.89 -18.55 11.13
C GLN A 238 -29.08 -18.72 12.41
N LEU A 239 -28.39 -19.86 12.57
CA LEU A 239 -27.51 -20.11 13.72
C LEU A 239 -26.30 -19.15 13.72
N GLU A 240 -25.67 -18.93 12.57
CA GLU A 240 -24.60 -17.93 12.43
C GLU A 240 -25.12 -16.54 12.83
N LEU A 241 -26.29 -16.12 12.34
CA LEU A 241 -26.84 -14.82 12.68
C LEU A 241 -27.10 -14.68 14.18
N ARG A 242 -27.68 -15.69 14.83
CA ARG A 242 -27.92 -15.70 16.28
C ARG A 242 -26.63 -15.59 17.08
N PHE A 243 -25.58 -16.28 16.66
CA PHE A 243 -24.26 -16.20 17.30
C PHE A 243 -23.73 -14.76 17.34
N TRP A 244 -23.76 -14.05 16.20
CA TRP A 244 -23.27 -12.66 16.15
C TRP A 244 -24.12 -11.68 16.94
N ILE A 245 -25.44 -11.91 17.02
CA ILE A 245 -26.35 -11.12 17.84
C ILE A 245 -26.00 -11.31 19.32
N GLN A 246 -25.80 -12.56 19.76
CA GLN A 246 -25.47 -12.87 21.15
C GLN A 246 -24.13 -12.24 21.57
N ILE A 247 -23.12 -12.24 20.70
CA ILE A 247 -21.87 -11.52 20.95
C ILE A 247 -22.15 -10.03 21.12
N ALA A 248 -22.86 -9.41 20.17
CA ALA A 248 -23.10 -7.97 20.18
C ALA A 248 -23.95 -7.48 21.36
N GLU A 249 -24.81 -8.34 21.92
CA GLU A 249 -25.64 -8.04 23.09
C GLU A 249 -24.87 -8.20 24.42
N SER A 250 -23.80 -8.99 24.45
CA SER A 250 -23.00 -9.20 25.65
C SER A 250 -21.92 -8.13 25.81
N ARG A 251 -22.17 -7.16 26.69
CA ARG A 251 -21.22 -6.07 27.00
C ARG A 251 -19.86 -6.58 27.47
N GLU A 252 -19.86 -7.64 28.29
CA GLU A 252 -18.65 -8.26 28.83
C GLU A 252 -17.82 -8.91 27.72
N LEU A 253 -18.45 -9.72 26.84
CA LEU A 253 -17.75 -10.33 25.72
C LEU A 253 -17.21 -9.27 24.74
N VAL A 254 -18.00 -8.26 24.40
CA VAL A 254 -17.53 -7.19 23.50
C VAL A 254 -16.35 -6.44 24.11
N SER A 255 -16.37 -6.15 25.42
CA SER A 255 -15.24 -5.54 26.13
C SER A 255 -13.98 -6.40 26.03
N GLU A 256 -14.09 -7.70 26.26
CA GLU A 256 -12.98 -8.64 26.18
C GLU A 256 -12.40 -8.75 24.76
N LEU A 257 -13.27 -8.83 23.74
CA LEU A 257 -12.85 -8.86 22.34
C LEU A 257 -12.15 -7.56 21.93
N PHE A 258 -12.60 -6.42 22.46
CA PHE A 258 -11.90 -5.15 22.24
C PHE A 258 -10.52 -5.11 22.91
N ARG A 259 -10.39 -5.62 24.15
CA ARG A 259 -9.08 -5.70 24.83
C ARG A 259 -8.09 -6.49 24.00
N ARG A 260 -8.52 -7.65 23.48
CA ARG A 260 -7.72 -8.51 22.59
C ARG A 260 -7.38 -7.84 21.27
N PHE A 261 -8.34 -7.14 20.66
CA PHE A 261 -8.13 -6.41 19.42
C PHE A 261 -7.11 -5.27 19.57
N ILE A 262 -7.23 -4.47 20.63
CA ILE A 262 -6.31 -3.38 20.94
C ILE A 262 -4.91 -3.94 21.23
N ALA A 263 -4.83 -5.01 22.03
CA ALA A 263 -3.58 -5.68 22.34
C ALA A 263 -2.87 -6.21 21.08
N TYR A 264 -3.63 -6.89 20.20
CA TYR A 264 -3.13 -7.34 18.90
C TYR A 264 -2.60 -6.15 18.08
N PHE A 265 -3.38 -5.08 17.97
CA PHE A 265 -3.01 -3.90 17.19
C PHE A 265 -1.72 -3.26 17.71
N MET A 266 -1.63 -3.00 19.03
CA MET A 266 -0.45 -2.37 19.65
C MET A 266 0.81 -3.23 19.59
N LYS A 267 0.68 -4.56 19.50
CA LYS A 267 1.82 -5.48 19.36
C LYS A 267 2.35 -5.51 17.93
N ASN A 268 1.48 -5.41 16.93
CA ASN A 268 1.85 -5.54 15.52
C ASN A 268 2.07 -4.19 14.82
N ASN A 269 1.47 -3.10 15.32
CA ASN A 269 1.54 -1.75 14.76
C ASN A 269 1.20 -1.66 13.26
N SER A 270 0.32 -2.56 12.78
CA SER A 270 -0.09 -2.64 11.39
C SER A 270 -1.60 -2.86 11.27
N LEU A 271 -2.19 -2.22 10.27
CA LEU A 271 -3.57 -2.41 9.83
C LEU A 271 -3.68 -3.39 8.66
N VAL A 272 -2.57 -3.98 8.22
CA VAL A 272 -2.52 -4.95 7.14
C VAL A 272 -2.15 -6.31 7.73
N ILE A 273 -3.01 -7.31 7.49
CA ILE A 273 -2.86 -8.65 8.07
C ILE A 273 -2.55 -9.65 6.98
N ASP A 274 -1.59 -10.51 7.27
CA ASP A 274 -1.22 -11.66 6.45
C ASP A 274 -2.03 -12.91 6.77
N ALA A 275 -2.02 -13.89 5.86
CA ALA A 275 -2.77 -15.14 5.99
C ALA A 275 -2.58 -15.89 7.33
N SER A 276 -1.39 -15.82 7.94
CA SER A 276 -1.04 -16.60 9.14
C SER A 276 -1.91 -16.29 10.36
N ASN A 277 -2.31 -15.03 10.54
CA ASN A 277 -3.12 -14.57 11.68
C ASN A 277 -4.48 -14.02 11.25
N ALA A 278 -4.85 -14.19 9.98
CA ALA A 278 -6.02 -13.55 9.42
C ALA A 278 -7.32 -13.96 10.15
N ASP A 279 -7.48 -15.24 10.49
CA ASP A 279 -8.75 -15.74 11.00
C ASP A 279 -9.11 -15.17 12.39
N PHE A 280 -8.16 -15.09 13.33
CA PHE A 280 -8.39 -14.48 14.65
C PHE A 280 -8.76 -13.01 14.52
N VAL A 281 -8.00 -12.24 13.75
CA VAL A 281 -8.20 -10.79 13.68
C VAL A 281 -9.44 -10.45 12.86
N VAL A 282 -9.72 -11.18 11.78
CA VAL A 282 -10.96 -11.06 11.02
C VAL A 282 -12.17 -11.40 11.90
N PHE A 283 -12.05 -12.42 12.77
CA PHE A 283 -13.08 -12.73 13.76
C PHE A 283 -13.32 -11.54 14.71
N LEU A 284 -12.25 -10.99 15.31
CA LEU A 284 -12.35 -9.82 16.18
C LEU A 284 -13.01 -8.64 15.46
N CYS A 285 -12.57 -8.30 14.25
CA CYS A 285 -13.14 -7.19 13.48
C CYS A 285 -14.62 -7.42 13.16
N LYS A 286 -15.02 -8.64 12.76
CA LYS A 286 -16.43 -8.98 12.49
C LYS A 286 -17.29 -8.91 13.75
N ALA A 287 -16.76 -9.33 14.90
CA ALA A 287 -17.42 -9.20 16.20
C ALA A 287 -17.63 -7.72 16.57
N LEU A 288 -16.59 -6.91 16.38
CA LEU A 288 -16.54 -5.49 16.73
C LEU A 288 -17.14 -4.56 15.66
N LYS A 289 -17.69 -5.12 14.57
CA LYS A 289 -18.25 -4.38 13.43
C LYS A 289 -17.25 -3.43 12.75
N ILE A 290 -15.98 -3.78 12.80
CA ILE A 290 -14.90 -3.10 12.07
C ILE A 290 -14.85 -3.71 10.66
N PRO A 291 -14.93 -2.90 9.59
CA PRO A 291 -14.88 -3.42 8.23
C PRO A 291 -13.48 -3.96 7.92
N VAL A 292 -13.42 -5.04 7.15
CA VAL A 292 -12.18 -5.64 6.66
C VAL A 292 -12.33 -5.83 5.17
N ALA A 293 -11.40 -5.27 4.42
CA ALA A 293 -11.34 -5.48 2.98
C ALA A 293 -10.24 -6.49 2.64
N THR A 294 -10.53 -7.38 1.70
CA THR A 294 -9.60 -8.40 1.21
C THR A 294 -9.11 -7.98 -0.17
N LEU A 295 -7.79 -7.76 -0.29
CA LEU A 295 -7.14 -7.43 -1.55
C LEU A 295 -6.74 -8.71 -2.31
N SER A 296 -6.10 -9.63 -1.61
CA SER A 296 -5.71 -10.96 -2.06
C SER A 296 -5.99 -11.98 -0.94
N PRO A 297 -5.95 -13.30 -1.20
CA PRO A 297 -6.12 -14.31 -0.16
C PRO A 297 -5.18 -14.13 1.05
N ASP A 298 -4.02 -13.52 0.82
CA ASP A 298 -2.98 -13.36 1.82
C ASP A 298 -2.89 -11.94 2.40
N LEU A 299 -3.74 -11.00 1.95
CA LEU A 299 -3.64 -9.60 2.36
C LEU A 299 -5.01 -8.99 2.64
N HIS A 300 -5.22 -8.68 3.92
CA HIS A 300 -6.43 -8.06 4.44
C HIS A 300 -6.13 -6.68 5.03
N ILE A 301 -7.02 -5.72 4.81
CA ILE A 301 -6.89 -4.32 5.24
C ILE A 301 -7.99 -4.03 6.26
N LEU A 302 -7.58 -3.69 7.47
CA LEU A 302 -8.48 -3.31 8.56
C LEU A 302 -9.03 -1.89 8.39
N GLY A 303 -10.29 -1.69 8.77
CA GLY A 303 -10.95 -0.39 8.69
C GLY A 303 -11.34 0.03 7.26
N ALA A 304 -11.21 -0.86 6.27
CA ALA A 304 -11.56 -0.62 4.88
C ALA A 304 -12.82 -1.40 4.49
N GLU A 305 -13.70 -0.77 3.70
CA GLU A 305 -14.81 -1.45 3.06
C GLU A 305 -14.39 -2.15 1.76
N GLN A 306 -14.95 -3.33 1.48
CA GLN A 306 -14.61 -4.11 0.28
C GLN A 306 -14.89 -3.34 -1.02
N CYS A 307 -15.92 -2.49 -1.04
CA CYS A 307 -16.27 -1.68 -2.21
C CYS A 307 -15.16 -0.70 -2.59
N HIS A 308 -14.42 -0.16 -1.62
CA HIS A 308 -13.25 0.70 -1.91
C HIS A 308 -12.19 -0.10 -2.66
N ILE A 309 -11.85 -1.31 -2.22
CA ILE A 309 -10.89 -2.17 -2.91
C ILE A 309 -11.36 -2.55 -4.32
N GLN A 310 -12.64 -2.85 -4.49
CA GLN A 310 -13.19 -3.15 -5.82
C GLN A 310 -13.11 -1.94 -6.77
N GLN A 311 -13.37 -0.72 -6.28
CA GLN A 311 -13.20 0.50 -7.06
C GLN A 311 -11.73 0.74 -7.44
N LEU A 312 -10.79 0.46 -6.53
CA LEU A 312 -9.35 0.55 -6.80
C LEU A 312 -8.90 -0.45 -7.88
N LEU A 313 -9.45 -1.66 -7.86
CA LEU A 313 -9.20 -2.69 -8.87
C LEU A 313 -9.81 -2.37 -10.25
N ASN A 314 -10.77 -1.43 -10.28
CA ASN A 314 -11.39 -0.89 -11.48
C ASN A 314 -10.76 0.44 -11.91
N MET A 315 -9.58 0.78 -11.38
CA MET A 315 -8.87 2.00 -11.79
C MET A 315 -8.74 2.07 -13.32
N PRO A 316 -8.96 3.26 -13.93
CA PRO A 316 -8.64 3.47 -15.32
C PRO A 316 -7.20 3.03 -15.58
N ARG A 317 -6.99 2.18 -16.58
CA ARG A 317 -5.66 1.68 -16.98
C ARG A 317 -4.81 2.79 -17.62
N TYR A 318 -4.84 4.01 -17.10
CA TYR A 318 -3.94 5.06 -17.55
C TYR A 318 -2.53 4.73 -17.06
N MET A 319 -1.71 4.38 -18.05
CA MET A 319 -0.59 3.45 -18.04
C MET A 319 0.71 3.99 -17.42
N ASP A 320 0.63 4.70 -16.29
CA ASP A 320 1.83 5.06 -15.48
C ASP A 320 1.66 4.69 -14.00
N VAL A 321 0.41 4.70 -13.52
CA VAL A 321 0.09 4.42 -12.11
C VAL A 321 0.34 2.95 -11.76
N VAL A 322 0.12 2.04 -12.72
CA VAL A 322 0.29 0.60 -12.51
C VAL A 322 1.75 0.18 -12.30
N LEU A 323 2.70 0.99 -12.76
CA LEU A 323 4.13 0.70 -12.61
C LEU A 323 4.74 1.36 -11.37
N ASP A 324 4.08 2.35 -10.77
CA ASP A 324 4.65 3.20 -9.72
C ASP A 324 3.81 3.10 -8.42
N PRO A 325 4.29 2.33 -7.43
CA PRO A 325 3.63 2.21 -6.13
C PRO A 325 3.41 3.56 -5.44
N ALA A 326 4.24 4.59 -5.67
CA ALA A 326 4.06 5.90 -5.05
C ALA A 326 2.81 6.62 -5.60
N LYS A 327 2.54 6.51 -6.90
CA LYS A 327 1.30 7.03 -7.51
C LYS A 327 0.07 6.29 -7.00
N ILE A 328 0.19 4.96 -6.82
CA ILE A 328 -0.90 4.16 -6.21
C ILE A 328 -1.17 4.65 -4.79
N SER A 329 -0.13 4.88 -3.97
CA SER A 329 -0.29 5.40 -2.61
C SER A 329 -1.08 6.72 -2.58
N GLY A 330 -0.74 7.67 -3.47
CA GLY A 330 -1.49 8.92 -3.59
C GLY A 330 -2.97 8.71 -3.96
N TYR A 331 -3.26 7.77 -4.86
CA TYR A 331 -4.63 7.41 -5.22
C TYR A 331 -5.40 6.74 -4.07
N LEU A 332 -4.74 5.85 -3.31
CA LEU A 332 -5.33 5.21 -2.13
C LEU A 332 -5.74 6.23 -1.07
N VAL A 333 -4.89 7.23 -0.83
CA VAL A 333 -5.20 8.34 0.08
C VAL A 333 -6.43 9.09 -0.39
N GLN A 334 -6.51 9.43 -1.69
CA GLN A 334 -7.70 10.08 -2.29
C GLN A 334 -8.98 9.24 -2.14
N LYS A 335 -8.86 7.90 -2.12
CA LYS A 335 -9.98 6.96 -1.96
C LYS A 335 -10.32 6.65 -0.50
N GLY A 336 -9.77 7.40 0.45
CA GLY A 336 -10.13 7.29 1.86
C GLY A 336 -9.29 6.28 2.65
N LEU A 337 -8.18 5.78 2.10
CA LEU A 337 -7.22 4.93 2.81
C LEU A 337 -6.06 5.74 3.42
N GLY A 338 -6.20 7.06 3.55
CA GLY A 338 -5.18 7.94 4.16
C GLY A 338 -4.97 7.71 5.66
N TYR A 339 -5.80 6.90 6.31
CA TYR A 339 -5.60 6.47 7.69
C TYR A 339 -4.54 5.37 7.84
N LEU A 340 -4.14 4.70 6.75
CA LEU A 340 -3.11 3.67 6.82
C LEU A 340 -1.76 4.30 7.17
N PRO A 341 -0.99 3.69 8.11
CA PRO A 341 0.43 4.00 8.28
C PRO A 341 1.18 3.98 6.96
N LEU A 342 2.24 4.78 6.84
CA LEU A 342 3.05 4.84 5.62
C LEU A 342 3.55 3.45 5.16
N ASP A 343 4.04 2.63 6.08
CA ASP A 343 4.54 1.28 5.77
C ASP A 343 3.44 0.37 5.23
N ASP A 344 2.26 0.42 5.85
CA ASP A 344 1.07 -0.31 5.40
C ASP A 344 0.57 0.17 4.05
N LEU A 345 0.58 1.49 3.83
CA LEU A 345 0.17 2.11 2.57
C LEU A 345 1.09 1.65 1.44
N VAL A 346 2.41 1.66 1.65
CA VAL A 346 3.41 1.17 0.68
C VAL A 346 3.20 -0.33 0.42
N ARG A 347 2.97 -1.12 1.47
CA ARG A 347 2.68 -2.56 1.35
C ARG A 347 1.46 -2.84 0.48
N VAL A 348 0.35 -2.14 0.75
CA VAL A 348 -0.89 -2.25 -0.03
C VAL A 348 -0.68 -1.79 -1.47
N SER A 349 0.04 -0.69 -1.68
CA SER A 349 0.37 -0.16 -3.01
C SER A 349 1.18 -1.15 -3.84
N ASN A 350 2.18 -1.81 -3.24
CA ASN A 350 2.98 -2.84 -3.91
C ASN A 350 2.13 -4.06 -4.29
N ALA A 351 1.29 -4.54 -3.38
CA ALA A 351 0.42 -5.68 -3.65
C ALA A 351 -0.63 -5.37 -4.73
N LEU A 352 -1.17 -4.15 -4.74
CA LEU A 352 -2.06 -3.64 -5.79
C LEU A 352 -1.34 -3.52 -7.12
N SER A 353 -0.14 -2.93 -7.14
CA SER A 353 0.71 -2.80 -8.34
C SER A 353 0.91 -4.16 -9.00
N PHE A 354 1.37 -5.15 -8.24
CA PHE A 354 1.55 -6.51 -8.73
C PHE A 354 0.26 -7.13 -9.28
N SER A 355 -0.86 -6.98 -8.55
CA SER A 355 -2.16 -7.52 -8.95
C SER A 355 -2.69 -6.88 -10.24
N LEU A 356 -2.50 -5.57 -10.40
CA LEU A 356 -2.88 -4.82 -11.59
C LEU A 356 -2.01 -5.21 -12.78
N GLN A 357 -0.69 -5.35 -12.60
CA GLN A 357 0.23 -5.76 -13.65
C GLN A 357 -0.10 -7.15 -14.21
N ARG A 358 -0.50 -8.10 -13.35
CA ARG A 358 -0.95 -9.44 -13.79
C ARG A 358 -2.23 -9.43 -14.61
N ARG A 359 -3.09 -8.41 -14.46
CA ARG A 359 -4.34 -8.26 -15.23
C ARG A 359 -4.13 -7.65 -16.62
N LEU A 360 -2.96 -7.04 -16.87
CA LEU A 360 -2.65 -6.46 -18.16
C LEU A 360 -2.51 -7.54 -19.23
N GLY A 361 -3.00 -7.26 -20.44
CA GLY A 361 -2.74 -8.06 -21.63
C GLY A 361 -1.30 -7.90 -22.11
N LYS A 362 -0.84 -8.82 -22.98
CA LYS A 362 0.54 -8.76 -23.52
C LYS A 362 0.81 -7.46 -24.28
N ASP A 363 -0.17 -6.98 -25.04
CA ASP A 363 -0.06 -5.74 -25.82
C ASP A 363 0.13 -4.51 -24.91
N GLU A 364 -0.61 -4.45 -23.79
CA GLU A 364 -0.48 -3.40 -22.78
C GLU A 364 0.89 -3.43 -22.10
N ARG A 365 1.40 -4.63 -21.77
CA ARG A 365 2.73 -4.80 -21.17
C ARG A 365 3.85 -4.35 -22.09
N VAL A 366 3.77 -4.69 -23.39
CA VAL A 366 4.76 -4.27 -24.39
C VAL A 366 4.74 -2.75 -24.59
N TYR A 367 3.54 -2.15 -24.66
CA TYR A 367 3.40 -0.70 -24.69
C TYR A 367 4.04 -0.05 -23.46
N LEU A 368 3.75 -0.54 -22.26
CA LEU A 368 4.31 -0.02 -21.00
C LEU A 368 5.83 -0.12 -20.95
N ALA A 369 6.39 -1.24 -21.43
CA ALA A 369 7.83 -1.43 -21.50
C ALA A 369 8.46 -0.39 -22.43
N LEU A 370 7.92 -0.18 -23.63
CA LEU A 370 8.39 0.86 -24.55
C LEU A 370 8.26 2.25 -23.93
N ARG A 371 7.12 2.56 -23.31
CA ARG A 371 6.87 3.84 -22.64
C ARG A 371 7.88 4.12 -21.53
N SER A 372 8.18 3.11 -20.71
CA SER A 372 9.13 3.21 -19.60
C SER A 372 10.58 3.51 -20.05
N LEU A 373 10.93 3.22 -21.31
CA LEU A 373 12.23 3.59 -21.87
C LEU A 373 12.32 5.09 -22.19
N GLY A 374 11.20 5.76 -22.42
CA GLY A 374 11.13 7.21 -22.69
C GLY A 374 11.77 7.66 -24.01
N ARG A 375 12.13 6.73 -24.91
CA ARG A 375 12.78 7.00 -26.20
C ARG A 375 12.49 5.90 -27.22
N PRO A 376 12.67 6.15 -28.53
CA PRO A 376 12.57 5.12 -29.54
C PRO A 376 13.52 3.94 -29.26
N ALA A 377 13.03 2.72 -29.43
CA ALA A 377 13.77 1.52 -29.07
C ALA A 377 13.55 0.39 -30.07
N HIS A 378 14.54 -0.50 -30.16
CA HIS A 378 14.42 -1.73 -30.96
C HIS A 378 13.58 -2.76 -30.20
N TYR A 379 12.81 -3.61 -30.89
CA TYR A 379 11.97 -4.63 -30.22
C TYR A 379 12.75 -5.53 -29.24
N THR A 380 14.03 -5.80 -29.49
CA THR A 380 14.89 -6.57 -28.57
C THR A 380 15.15 -5.82 -27.26
N GLU A 381 15.28 -4.50 -27.31
CA GLU A 381 15.43 -3.66 -26.13
C GLU A 381 14.10 -3.57 -25.36
N VAL A 382 12.99 -3.43 -26.08
CA VAL A 382 11.64 -3.49 -25.49
C VAL A 382 11.37 -4.84 -24.83
N ARG A 383 11.78 -5.96 -25.44
CA ARG A 383 11.69 -7.30 -24.84
C ARG A 383 12.45 -7.38 -23.52
N LYS A 384 13.72 -6.97 -23.48
CA LYS A 384 14.52 -6.95 -22.24
C LYS A 384 13.81 -6.15 -21.16
N ARG A 385 13.25 -5.00 -21.53
CA ARG A 385 12.48 -4.18 -20.59
C ARG A 385 11.19 -4.85 -20.12
N CYS A 386 10.51 -5.63 -20.97
CA CYS A 386 9.37 -6.45 -20.55
C CYS A 386 9.78 -7.52 -19.54
N GLU A 387 10.94 -8.16 -19.72
CA GLU A 387 11.47 -9.18 -18.79
C GLU A 387 11.83 -8.58 -17.43
N GLU A 388 12.37 -7.35 -17.42
CA GLU A 388 12.66 -6.61 -16.18
C GLU A 388 11.39 -6.21 -15.43
N LEU A 389 10.38 -5.68 -16.14
CA LEU A 389 9.14 -5.19 -15.53
C LEU A 389 8.16 -6.32 -15.17
N PHE A 390 8.17 -7.40 -15.93
CA PHE A 390 7.22 -8.52 -15.82
C PHE A 390 7.96 -9.86 -15.76
N PRO A 391 8.76 -10.12 -14.70
CA PRO A 391 9.62 -11.30 -14.60
C PRO A 391 8.87 -12.64 -14.55
N TRP A 392 7.56 -12.63 -14.32
CA TRP A 392 6.70 -13.82 -14.31
C TRP A 392 6.12 -14.21 -15.67
N ASP A 393 6.37 -13.44 -16.73
CA ASP A 393 5.94 -13.76 -18.10
C ASP A 393 7.14 -13.91 -19.03
N THR A 394 6.94 -14.63 -20.13
CA THR A 394 7.99 -14.94 -21.10
C THR A 394 7.75 -14.16 -22.40
N TYR A 395 8.79 -13.49 -22.87
CA TYR A 395 8.75 -12.69 -24.09
C TYR A 395 9.80 -13.19 -25.08
N THR A 396 9.40 -13.32 -26.34
CA THR A 396 10.34 -13.60 -27.44
C THR A 396 10.43 -12.37 -28.34
N ASP A 397 11.58 -12.17 -28.98
CA ASP A 397 11.79 -11.07 -29.93
C ASP A 397 10.73 -11.07 -31.03
N ARG A 398 10.33 -12.26 -31.53
CA ARG A 398 9.25 -12.42 -32.52
C ARG A 398 7.90 -11.92 -32.01
N ASN A 399 7.51 -12.32 -30.79
CA ASN A 399 6.22 -11.94 -30.21
C ASN A 399 6.15 -10.43 -29.96
N VAL A 400 7.22 -9.85 -29.39
CA VAL A 400 7.29 -8.40 -29.12
C VAL A 400 7.29 -7.62 -30.44
N HIS A 401 8.03 -8.08 -31.46
CA HIS A 401 8.04 -7.45 -32.77
C HIS A 401 6.65 -7.47 -33.43
N ALA A 402 5.94 -8.60 -33.36
CA ALA A 402 4.59 -8.74 -33.91
C ALA A 402 3.59 -7.81 -33.21
N ILE A 403 3.64 -7.71 -31.87
CA ILE A 403 2.77 -6.81 -31.10
C ILE A 403 3.04 -5.34 -31.46
N LEU A 404 4.31 -4.93 -31.47
CA LEU A 404 4.70 -3.56 -31.84
C LEU A 404 4.29 -3.22 -33.29
N GLY A 405 4.37 -4.19 -34.19
CA GLY A 405 4.00 -4.05 -35.60
C GLY A 405 2.51 -3.81 -35.85
N ARG A 406 1.64 -4.14 -34.88
CA ARG A 406 0.21 -3.80 -34.95
C ARG A 406 -0.06 -2.31 -34.82
N GLU A 407 0.90 -1.53 -34.31
CA GLU A 407 0.80 -0.07 -34.10
C GLU A 407 -0.44 0.36 -33.30
N THR A 408 -0.89 -0.52 -32.41
CA THR A 408 -2.00 -0.26 -31.50
C THR A 408 -1.55 0.61 -30.32
N MET A 409 -2.49 1.33 -29.70
CA MET A 409 -2.23 2.16 -28.51
C MET A 409 -1.20 3.28 -28.73
N GLY A 410 -1.12 3.82 -29.95
CA GLY A 410 -0.22 4.94 -30.27
C GLY A 410 1.25 4.52 -30.43
N ILE A 411 1.53 3.22 -30.60
CA ILE A 411 2.85 2.73 -31.02
C ILE A 411 3.01 3.02 -32.50
N VAL A 412 4.19 3.51 -32.87
CA VAL A 412 4.50 3.92 -34.24
C VAL A 412 5.84 3.33 -34.66
N TRP A 413 5.88 2.67 -35.81
CA TRP A 413 7.13 2.28 -36.43
C TRP A 413 7.87 3.53 -36.90
N VAL A 414 9.08 3.73 -36.38
CA VAL A 414 9.81 4.98 -36.66
C VAL A 414 10.29 4.98 -38.10
N GLY A 415 10.47 3.80 -38.71
CA GLY A 415 10.90 3.64 -40.10
C GLY A 415 12.24 2.94 -40.28
N ARG A 416 12.86 2.46 -39.19
CA ARG A 416 14.06 1.59 -39.21
C ARG A 416 13.61 0.19 -38.80
N ARG A 417 14.12 -0.86 -39.46
CA ARG A 417 13.71 -2.25 -39.19
C ARG A 417 13.72 -2.53 -37.68
N GLY A 418 12.56 -2.90 -37.14
CA GLY A 418 12.39 -3.25 -35.74
C GLY A 418 12.42 -2.10 -34.71
N MET A 419 12.48 -0.83 -35.13
CA MET A 419 12.48 0.33 -34.23
C MET A 419 11.08 0.94 -34.11
N TYR A 420 10.64 1.12 -32.86
CA TYR A 420 9.34 1.66 -32.52
C TYR A 420 9.45 2.83 -31.56
N ALA A 421 8.47 3.72 -31.59
CA ALA A 421 8.31 4.86 -30.70
C ALA A 421 6.83 5.06 -30.36
N LEU A 422 6.54 6.02 -29.49
CA LEU A 422 5.16 6.40 -29.19
C LEU A 422 4.80 7.72 -29.88
N GLN A 423 3.55 7.80 -30.34
CA GLN A 423 2.96 8.98 -30.93
C GLN A 423 2.91 10.16 -29.94
N GLU A 424 2.74 9.88 -28.64
CA GLU A 424 2.76 10.90 -27.58
C GLU A 424 4.12 11.62 -27.46
N TRP A 425 5.20 11.03 -27.98
CA TRP A 425 6.52 11.67 -28.06
C TRP A 425 6.70 12.53 -29.32
N GLY A 426 5.66 12.66 -30.15
CA GLY A 426 5.70 13.42 -31.41
C GLY A 426 6.18 12.63 -32.62
N TYR A 427 6.38 11.31 -32.51
CA TYR A 427 6.72 10.47 -33.68
C TYR A 427 5.47 10.14 -34.49
N GLN A 428 5.63 10.14 -35.81
CA GLN A 428 4.60 9.73 -36.76
C GLN A 428 5.15 8.64 -37.68
N ARG A 429 4.24 7.80 -38.18
CA ARG A 429 4.61 6.75 -39.12
C ARG A 429 5.09 7.44 -40.40
N PRO A 430 6.28 7.13 -40.91
CA PRO A 430 6.73 7.67 -42.18
C PRO A 430 5.78 7.27 -43.29
N GLU A 431 5.36 8.24 -44.11
CA GLU A 431 4.51 7.98 -45.30
C GLU A 431 5.23 7.13 -46.34
N VAL A 432 6.56 7.23 -46.38
CA VAL A 432 7.43 6.61 -47.39
C VAL A 432 8.51 5.80 -46.67
N SER A 433 8.76 4.59 -47.15
CA SER A 433 9.81 3.73 -46.59
C SER A 433 11.21 4.34 -46.83
N ILE A 434 12.21 3.95 -46.04
CA ILE A 434 13.61 4.38 -46.28
C ILE A 434 14.06 4.00 -47.70
N TYR A 435 13.60 2.84 -48.21
CA TYR A 435 13.96 2.35 -49.54
C TYR A 435 13.40 3.25 -50.64
N GLU A 436 12.10 3.54 -50.59
CA GLU A 436 11.43 4.45 -51.52
C GLU A 436 11.97 5.87 -51.43
N LEU A 437 12.31 6.34 -50.22
CA LEU A 437 12.92 7.66 -50.03
C LEU A 437 14.30 7.74 -50.69
N ILE A 438 15.14 6.72 -50.51
CA ILE A 438 16.45 6.64 -51.18
C ILE A 438 16.25 6.60 -52.70
N GLU A 439 15.33 5.78 -53.19
CA GLU A 439 15.01 5.68 -54.62
C GLU A 439 14.52 7.02 -55.20
N ALA A 440 13.62 7.71 -54.50
CA ALA A 440 13.12 9.01 -54.90
C ALA A 440 14.22 10.08 -54.92
N ILE A 441 15.11 10.10 -53.92
CA ILE A 441 16.25 11.03 -53.87
C ILE A 441 17.22 10.77 -55.02
N VAL A 442 17.58 9.50 -55.26
CA VAL A 442 18.50 9.12 -56.34
C VAL A 442 17.89 9.45 -57.71
N ARG A 443 16.61 9.15 -57.92
CA ARG A 443 15.87 9.48 -59.16
C ARG A 443 15.86 10.97 -59.42
N ARG A 444 15.37 11.76 -58.47
CA ARG A 444 15.32 13.23 -58.58
C ARG A 444 16.70 13.83 -58.87
N LYS A 445 17.75 13.42 -58.13
CA LYS A 445 19.10 13.97 -58.30
C LYS A 445 19.76 13.54 -59.62
N TYR A 446 19.47 12.33 -60.08
CA TYR A 446 19.97 11.85 -61.37
C TYR A 446 19.29 12.58 -62.54
N GLU A 447 17.98 12.79 -62.48
CA GLU A 447 17.21 13.55 -63.49
C GLU A 447 17.66 15.02 -63.57
N GLU A 448 17.95 15.66 -62.43
CA GLU A 448 18.45 17.04 -62.37
C GLU A 448 19.86 17.20 -62.97
N THR A 449 20.74 16.20 -62.80
CA THR A 449 22.18 16.36 -63.09
C THR A 449 22.68 15.53 -64.28
N GLY A 450 21.93 14.51 -64.71
CA GLY A 450 22.34 13.52 -65.70
C GLY A 450 23.55 12.67 -65.29
N LYS A 451 23.97 12.73 -64.01
CA LYS A 451 25.20 12.10 -63.52
C LYS A 451 24.92 11.16 -62.35
N PRO A 452 25.73 10.10 -62.18
CA PRO A 452 25.64 9.22 -61.01
C PRO A 452 25.70 10.00 -59.69
N VAL A 453 24.79 9.70 -58.78
CA VAL A 453 24.62 10.43 -57.52
C VAL A 453 25.60 9.89 -56.48
N PRO A 454 26.49 10.72 -55.89
CA PRO A 454 27.40 10.30 -54.82
C PRO A 454 26.66 9.88 -53.55
N ARG A 455 27.17 8.85 -52.86
CA ARG A 455 26.60 8.34 -51.60
C ARG A 455 26.44 9.42 -50.55
N ASP A 456 27.44 10.27 -50.36
CA ASP A 456 27.43 11.30 -49.31
C ASP A 456 26.30 12.32 -49.51
N ILE A 457 25.97 12.63 -50.76
CA ILE A 457 24.84 13.52 -51.10
C ILE A 457 23.52 12.83 -50.75
N ILE A 458 23.37 11.55 -51.09
CA ILE A 458 22.15 10.78 -50.76
C ILE A 458 22.00 10.68 -49.24
N VAL A 459 23.08 10.34 -48.53
CA VAL A 459 23.10 10.26 -47.07
C VAL A 459 22.75 11.60 -46.44
N ALA A 460 23.34 12.70 -46.90
CA ALA A 460 23.01 14.03 -46.39
C ALA A 460 21.53 14.37 -46.57
N GLU A 461 20.95 14.05 -47.73
CA GLU A 461 19.55 14.38 -48.04
C GLU A 461 18.54 13.49 -47.29
N VAL A 462 18.88 12.22 -47.09
CA VAL A 462 18.10 11.32 -46.23
C VAL A 462 18.17 11.79 -44.78
N LEU A 463 19.36 12.18 -44.28
CA LEU A 463 19.54 12.64 -42.91
C LEU A 463 18.85 13.98 -42.63
N LYS A 464 18.74 14.87 -43.64
CA LYS A 464 17.91 16.08 -43.57
C LYS A 464 16.43 15.75 -43.41
N SER A 465 15.95 14.73 -44.11
CA SER A 465 14.55 14.31 -44.07
C SER A 465 14.24 13.55 -42.78
N ARG A 466 15.18 12.73 -42.30
CA ARG A 466 15.00 11.91 -41.09
C ARG A 466 16.32 11.49 -40.45
N PRO A 467 16.49 11.66 -39.12
CA PRO A 467 17.70 11.22 -38.42
C PRO A 467 17.80 9.69 -38.41
N LEU A 468 18.86 9.16 -39.02
CA LEU A 468 19.16 7.72 -39.11
C LEU A 468 20.65 7.46 -38.83
N SER A 469 20.98 6.26 -38.32
CA SER A 469 22.39 5.84 -38.17
C SER A 469 23.00 5.47 -39.54
N LEU A 470 24.27 5.78 -39.78
CA LEU A 470 24.99 5.40 -41.01
C LEU A 470 24.95 3.89 -41.31
N SER A 471 25.02 3.03 -40.30
CA SER A 471 24.93 1.57 -40.47
C SER A 471 23.59 1.11 -41.05
N SER A 472 22.49 1.78 -40.70
CA SER A 472 21.17 1.47 -41.24
C SER A 472 21.02 1.92 -42.68
N LEU A 473 21.63 3.05 -43.05
CA LEU A 473 21.68 3.51 -44.44
C LEU A 473 22.50 2.56 -45.30
N ASN A 474 23.62 2.04 -44.80
CA ASN A 474 24.41 1.03 -45.52
C ASN A 474 23.61 -0.23 -45.85
N ILE A 475 22.86 -0.74 -44.88
CA ILE A 475 21.96 -1.87 -45.09
C ILE A 475 20.86 -1.47 -46.10
N ALA A 476 20.30 -0.27 -45.99
CA ALA A 476 19.27 0.18 -46.94
C ALA A 476 19.80 0.20 -48.38
N PHE A 477 20.99 0.75 -48.62
CA PHE A 477 21.64 0.76 -49.93
C PHE A 477 21.86 -0.64 -50.53
N SER A 478 22.10 -1.67 -49.72
CA SER A 478 22.27 -3.04 -50.23
C SER A 478 20.95 -3.73 -50.60
N PHE A 479 19.82 -3.24 -50.10
CA PHE A 479 18.50 -3.85 -50.31
C PHE A 479 17.55 -2.99 -51.18
N CYS A 480 17.89 -1.74 -51.51
CA CYS A 480 17.11 -0.93 -52.46
C CYS A 480 17.12 -1.54 -53.86
N ARG A 481 15.95 -1.98 -54.35
CA ARG A 481 15.81 -2.63 -55.67
C ARG A 481 15.84 -1.61 -56.83
N GLY A 482 15.37 -0.38 -56.61
CA GLY A 482 15.23 0.67 -57.61
C GLY A 482 16.48 1.51 -57.87
N ILE A 483 17.63 1.19 -57.27
CA ILE A 483 18.91 1.86 -57.54
C ILE A 483 19.98 0.83 -57.94
N LYS A 484 20.92 1.26 -58.77
CA LYS A 484 22.10 0.47 -59.20
C LYS A 484 23.36 1.20 -58.77
N LYS A 485 24.29 0.46 -58.16
CA LYS A 485 25.61 0.99 -57.79
C LYS A 485 26.53 1.01 -59.02
N VAL A 486 27.12 2.17 -59.33
CA VAL A 486 28.00 2.39 -60.49
C VAL A 486 29.34 2.92 -59.99
N GLY A 487 30.24 2.02 -59.59
CA GLY A 487 31.53 2.38 -58.97
C GLY A 487 31.52 2.28 -57.44
N LYS A 488 32.55 2.82 -56.78
CA LYS A 488 32.79 2.58 -55.34
C LYS A 488 31.73 3.24 -54.45
N GLU A 489 31.26 4.44 -54.79
CA GLU A 489 30.38 5.28 -53.95
C GLU A 489 29.31 6.07 -54.75
N PHE A 490 28.89 5.59 -55.93
CA PHE A 490 27.87 6.28 -56.75
C PHE A 490 26.69 5.37 -57.08
N TYR A 491 25.51 5.98 -57.20
CA TYR A 491 24.24 5.30 -57.47
C TYR A 491 23.48 5.96 -58.63
N VAL A 492 22.81 5.15 -59.44
CA VAL A 492 21.89 5.60 -60.49
C VAL A 492 20.52 4.92 -60.31
N PRO A 493 19.42 5.52 -60.79
CA PRO A 493 18.12 4.84 -60.83
C PRO A 493 18.21 3.60 -61.72
N ARG A 494 17.56 2.51 -61.31
CA ARG A 494 17.43 1.32 -62.15
C ARG A 494 16.24 1.54 -63.10
N GLU A 495 16.50 1.55 -64.41
CA GLU A 495 15.42 1.59 -65.40
C GLU A 495 14.57 0.31 -65.31
N LEU A 496 13.25 0.46 -65.37
CA LEU A 496 12.21 -0.58 -65.20
C LEU A 496 12.23 -1.70 -66.28
N GLY A 497 13.31 -1.87 -67.04
CA GLY A 497 13.39 -2.74 -68.21
C GLY A 497 14.47 -3.84 -68.21
N SER A 498 15.22 -4.06 -67.12
CA SER A 498 16.23 -5.14 -67.07
C SER A 498 16.08 -6.04 -65.85
N PHE A 499 15.07 -6.91 -65.90
CA PHE A 499 15.01 -8.12 -65.07
C PHE A 499 15.88 -9.19 -65.70
N CYS A 500 17.15 -9.29 -65.28
CA CYS A 500 18.00 -10.45 -65.53
C CYS A 500 18.96 -10.58 -64.34
N ASP A 501 18.43 -11.07 -63.22
CA ASP A 501 19.18 -11.87 -62.24
C ASP A 501 18.09 -12.60 -61.45
N HIS A 502 17.65 -13.72 -62.01
CA HIS A 502 16.78 -14.66 -61.31
C HIS A 502 17.67 -15.33 -60.25
N ASP A 503 17.50 -14.93 -59.00
CA ASP A 503 18.14 -15.57 -57.85
C ASP A 503 17.10 -16.50 -57.20
N PRO A 504 17.03 -17.78 -57.60
CA PRO A 504 15.97 -18.71 -57.18
C PRO A 504 15.97 -18.97 -55.66
N GLU A 505 17.08 -18.70 -54.95
CA GLU A 505 17.11 -18.79 -53.49
C GLU A 505 16.32 -17.67 -52.81
N ARG A 506 16.16 -16.51 -53.47
CA ARG A 506 15.42 -15.35 -52.93
C ARG A 506 13.93 -15.44 -53.14
N ASP A 507 13.47 -15.98 -54.27
CA ASP A 507 12.04 -16.25 -54.47
C ASP A 507 11.55 -17.36 -53.51
N TYR A 508 12.41 -18.31 -53.16
CA TYR A 508 12.13 -19.29 -52.10
C TYR A 508 11.95 -18.61 -50.74
N ILE A 509 12.85 -17.70 -50.35
CA ILE A 509 12.75 -16.96 -49.08
C ILE A 509 11.53 -16.02 -49.05
N ASP A 510 11.24 -15.28 -50.13
CA ASP A 510 10.05 -14.42 -50.23
C ASP A 510 8.75 -15.25 -50.29
N SER A 511 8.76 -16.47 -50.86
CA SER A 511 7.63 -17.40 -50.82
C SER A 511 7.37 -17.97 -49.42
N VAL A 512 8.44 -18.29 -48.68
CA VAL A 512 8.35 -18.74 -47.28
C VAL A 512 7.87 -17.60 -46.39
N ILE A 513 8.27 -16.35 -46.64
CA ILE A 513 7.76 -15.19 -45.88
C ILE A 513 6.27 -14.96 -46.14
N ARG A 514 5.79 -15.15 -47.38
CA ARG A 514 4.37 -15.04 -47.72
C ARG A 514 3.49 -16.19 -47.24
N GLU A 515 4.04 -17.39 -47.06
CA GLU A 515 3.32 -18.51 -46.43
C GLU A 515 3.17 -18.35 -44.91
N PHE A 516 3.93 -17.43 -44.29
CA PHE A 516 3.93 -17.16 -42.85
C PHE A 516 3.24 -15.84 -42.45
N GLU A 517 2.86 -15.00 -43.42
CA GLU A 517 1.87 -13.91 -43.26
C GLU A 517 0.45 -14.47 -43.26
#